data_AF-A0A2G9P7P6-F1
#
_entry.id   AF-A0A2G9P7P6-F1
#
_cell.length_a   1.000
_cell.length_b   1.000
_cell.length_c   1.000
_cell.angle_alpha   90.00
_cell.angle_beta   90.00
_cell.angle_gamma   90.00
#
_symmetry.space_group_name_H-M   'P 1'
#
loop_
_entity.id
_entity.type
_entity.pdbx_description
1 polymer ?
#
loop_
_entity_poly.entity_id
_entity_poly.type
_entity_poly.pdbx_seq_one_letter_code
_entity_poly.pdbx_strand_id
1 'polypeptide(L)'
;MTRRTPLIRGDQRPPPLKEGEIHPRQAEQEEEDVVEIGTTTGDRDVVDPDPFTSESAQILIREIIGCNRDLENIKKNINDVLQKMKIIIDVLRRV
;
A
#
# COMPACT_ATOMS: atom_id res chain seq x y z
N MET A 1 24.07 -44.03 18.68
CA MET A 1 22.67 -43.64 18.94
C MET A 1 22.35 -42.43 18.08
N THR A 2 21.53 -42.60 17.05
CA THR A 2 21.38 -41.64 15.94
C THR A 2 20.24 -40.65 16.25
N ARG A 3 20.54 -39.35 16.13
CA ARG A 3 19.58 -38.24 16.30
C ARG A 3 18.46 -38.34 15.26
N ARG A 4 17.20 -38.15 15.70
CA ARG A 4 16.05 -37.92 14.81
C ARG A 4 15.42 -36.57 15.15
N THR A 5 15.46 -35.65 14.19
CA THR A 5 14.72 -34.39 14.18
C THR A 5 13.33 -34.64 13.55
N PRO A 6 12.21 -34.25 14.16
CA PRO A 6 10.94 -34.17 13.45
C PRO A 6 10.75 -32.78 12.83
N LEU A 7 10.30 -32.79 11.57
CA LEU A 7 10.01 -31.65 10.70
C LEU A 7 8.80 -30.85 11.22
N ILE A 8 8.95 -29.54 11.44
CA ILE A 8 7.81 -28.65 11.71
C ILE A 8 7.25 -28.18 10.36
N ARG A 9 6.12 -28.79 9.96
CA ARG A 9 5.23 -28.33 8.88
C ARG A 9 4.35 -27.21 9.43
N GLY A 10 4.19 -26.14 8.66
CA GLY A 10 3.75 -24.82 9.14
C GLY A 10 2.28 -24.63 9.51
N ASP A 11 2.03 -23.50 10.16
CA ASP A 11 0.82 -22.70 10.02
C ASP A 11 1.22 -21.22 10.24
N GLN A 12 1.07 -20.39 9.20
CA GLN A 12 1.29 -18.95 9.25
C GLN A 12 0.03 -18.29 9.81
N ARG A 13 0.04 -17.92 11.10
CA ARG A 13 -0.89 -16.93 11.65
C ARG A 13 -0.18 -16.03 12.65
N PRO A 14 -0.02 -14.72 12.36
CA PRO A 14 0.42 -13.75 13.36
C PRO A 14 -0.64 -13.63 14.47
N PRO A 15 -0.26 -13.59 15.76
CA PRO A 15 -1.18 -13.29 16.85
C PRO A 15 -1.66 -11.81 16.78
N PRO A 16 -2.84 -11.49 17.34
CA PRO A 16 -3.46 -10.18 17.16
C PRO A 16 -2.72 -9.08 17.92
N LEU A 17 -2.38 -8.00 17.22
CA LEU A 17 -1.83 -6.76 17.78
C LEU A 17 -2.88 -6.06 18.66
N LYS A 18 -2.69 -6.07 19.98
CA LYS A 18 -3.35 -5.15 20.90
C LYS A 18 -2.36 -4.67 21.95
N GLU A 19 -1.86 -3.45 21.78
CA GLU A 19 -1.37 -2.50 22.79
C GLU A 19 -0.87 -1.29 21.99
N GLY A 20 -1.37 -0.07 22.18
CA GLY A 20 -1.53 0.63 23.45
C GLY A 20 -0.54 1.80 23.43
N GLU A 21 -1.06 3.01 23.25
CA GLU A 21 -0.35 4.27 23.07
C GLU A 21 0.73 4.61 24.13
N ILE A 22 1.92 5.01 23.64
CA ILE A 22 2.93 6.00 24.09
C ILE A 22 3.29 6.14 25.59
N HIS A 23 4.60 6.02 25.93
CA HIS A 23 5.27 6.94 26.87
C HIS A 23 6.82 6.99 26.65
N PRO A 24 7.46 8.18 26.78
CA PRO A 24 8.90 8.38 26.58
C PRO A 24 9.69 8.35 27.90
N ARG A 25 10.97 7.91 27.87
CA ARG A 25 12.14 8.60 28.48
C ARG A 25 13.42 7.76 28.39
N GLN A 26 14.50 8.51 28.33
CA GLN A 26 15.90 8.19 28.09
C GLN A 26 16.56 7.31 29.16
N ALA A 27 17.73 6.80 28.76
CA ALA A 27 18.89 6.38 29.54
C ALA A 27 18.89 4.94 30.07
N GLU A 28 19.56 4.08 29.30
CA GLU A 28 20.67 3.27 29.81
C GLU A 28 21.66 3.10 28.64
N GLN A 29 22.79 3.81 28.79
CA GLN A 29 23.97 3.83 27.95
C GLN A 29 24.93 2.77 28.52
N GLU A 30 25.75 2.16 27.65
CA GLU A 30 26.81 1.13 27.84
C GLU A 30 26.44 -0.14 27.06
N GLU A 31 27.06 -0.50 25.93
CA GLU A 31 28.50 -0.45 25.66
C GLU A 31 28.89 0.24 24.36
N GLU A 32 29.86 1.12 24.57
CA GLU A 32 30.82 1.67 23.65
C GLU A 32 31.75 0.54 23.17
N ASP A 33 31.57 0.03 21.95
CA ASP A 33 32.70 -0.53 21.19
C ASP A 33 33.04 0.46 20.08
N VAL A 34 33.84 1.45 20.49
CA VAL A 34 34.49 2.40 19.60
C VAL A 34 35.54 1.64 18.82
N VAL A 35 35.22 1.29 17.58
CA VAL A 35 36.23 1.06 16.54
C VAL A 35 36.19 2.27 15.61
N GLU A 36 36.90 3.31 16.04
CA GLU A 36 37.31 4.41 15.19
C GLU A 36 38.20 3.86 14.06
N ILE A 37 37.70 3.81 12.84
CA ILE A 37 38.57 3.73 11.65
C ILE A 37 38.00 4.61 10.53
N GLY A 38 38.60 5.79 10.38
CA GLY A 38 38.77 6.45 9.09
C GLY A 38 37.69 7.46 8.68
N THR A 39 38.01 8.74 8.78
CA THR A 39 37.35 9.82 8.04
C THR A 39 37.42 9.57 6.54
N THR A 40 36.36 9.05 5.92
CA THR A 40 36.15 9.21 4.47
C THR A 40 35.08 10.27 4.26
N THR A 41 35.53 11.46 3.89
CA THR A 41 34.76 12.47 3.17
C THR A 41 33.87 11.79 2.15
N GLY A 42 32.59 11.75 2.45
CA GLY A 42 31.57 11.19 1.61
C GLY A 42 30.27 11.75 2.10
N ASP A 43 30.01 12.99 1.69
CA ASP A 43 28.70 13.60 1.65
C ASP A 43 27.76 12.64 0.89
N ARG A 44 27.33 11.59 1.59
CA ARG A 44 26.21 10.77 1.15
C ARG A 44 25.01 11.59 1.54
N ASP A 45 24.70 12.51 0.64
CA ASP A 45 23.37 13.01 0.44
C ASP A 45 22.49 11.77 0.24
N VAL A 46 21.99 11.21 1.35
CA VAL A 46 20.95 10.19 1.33
C VAL A 46 19.72 10.94 0.89
N VAL A 47 19.62 11.16 -0.43
CA VAL A 47 18.39 11.57 -1.08
C VAL A 47 17.42 10.44 -0.77
N ASP A 48 16.53 10.70 0.18
CA ASP A 48 15.35 9.89 0.41
C ASP A 48 14.66 9.78 -0.96
N PRO A 49 14.57 8.58 -1.57
CA PRO A 49 13.98 8.47 -2.89
C PRO A 49 12.57 9.02 -2.81
N ASP A 50 12.27 10.00 -3.67
CA ASP A 50 10.95 10.60 -3.73
C ASP A 50 9.90 9.47 -3.78
N PRO A 51 8.93 9.42 -2.84
CA PRO A 51 8.01 8.29 -2.70
C PRO A 51 7.30 7.93 -4.02
N PHE A 52 7.15 8.90 -4.91
CA PHE A 52 6.51 8.77 -6.23
C PHE A 52 7.44 8.26 -7.34
N THR A 53 8.74 8.14 -7.09
CA THR A 53 9.70 7.54 -8.04
C THR A 53 9.74 6.01 -7.96
N SER A 54 9.23 5.42 -6.88
CA SER A 54 9.18 3.97 -6.71
C SER A 54 8.34 3.28 -7.80
N GLU A 55 8.75 2.09 -8.22
CA GLU A 55 8.04 1.29 -9.23
C GLU A 55 6.59 1.02 -8.81
N SER A 56 6.36 0.74 -7.53
CA SER A 56 5.02 0.55 -6.96
C SER A 56 4.15 1.81 -7.07
N ALA A 57 4.70 3.00 -6.81
CA ALA A 57 3.96 4.25 -6.99
C ALA A 57 3.58 4.49 -8.46
N GLN A 58 4.48 4.21 -9.41
CA GLN A 58 4.19 4.35 -10.84
C GLN A 58 3.11 3.37 -11.32
N ILE A 59 3.10 2.14 -10.82
CA ILE A 59 2.05 1.14 -11.11
C ILE A 59 0.70 1.66 -10.57
N LEU A 60 0.65 2.09 -9.31
CA LEU A 60 -0.57 2.64 -8.70
C LEU A 60 -1.10 3.85 -9.47
N ILE A 61 -0.24 4.76 -9.92
CA ILE A 61 -0.64 5.92 -10.73
C ILE A 61 -1.29 5.46 -12.05
N ARG A 62 -0.73 4.46 -12.73
CA ARG A 62 -1.33 3.92 -13.97
C ARG A 62 -2.67 3.25 -13.70
N GLU A 63 -2.80 2.49 -12.63
CA GLU A 63 -4.06 1.87 -12.23
C GLU A 63 -5.13 2.92 -11.95
N ILE A 64 -4.81 3.97 -11.19
CA ILE A 64 -5.74 5.07 -10.90
C ILE A 64 -6.22 5.75 -12.19
N ILE A 65 -5.31 6.02 -13.13
CA ILE A 65 -5.67 6.58 -14.45
C ILE A 65 -6.60 5.63 -15.22
N GLY A 66 -6.34 4.33 -15.18
CA GLY A 66 -7.20 3.30 -15.75
C GLY A 66 -8.60 3.32 -15.13
N CYS A 67 -8.69 3.27 -13.81
CA CYS A 67 -9.95 3.33 -13.06
C CYS A 67 -10.76 4.59 -13.38
N ASN A 68 -10.11 5.75 -13.53
CA ASN A 68 -10.78 6.99 -13.90
C ASN A 68 -11.42 6.92 -15.29
N ARG A 69 -10.75 6.27 -16.25
CA ARG A 69 -11.32 6.05 -17.59
C ARG A 69 -12.53 5.11 -17.54
N ASP A 70 -12.44 4.05 -16.75
CA ASP A 70 -13.54 3.10 -16.59
C ASP A 70 -14.75 3.75 -15.90
N LEU A 71 -14.50 4.61 -14.91
CA LEU A 71 -15.55 5.38 -14.24
C LEU A 71 -16.29 6.31 -15.21
N GLU A 72 -15.57 7.01 -16.09
CA GLU A 72 -16.18 7.85 -17.11
C GLU A 72 -17.01 7.04 -18.12
N ASN A 73 -16.60 5.81 -18.45
CA ASN A 73 -17.39 4.92 -19.29
C ASN A 73 -18.68 4.46 -18.59
N ILE A 74 -18.60 4.07 -17.31
CA ILE A 74 -19.76 3.69 -16.50
C ILE A 74 -20.76 4.85 -16.43
N LYS A 75 -20.29 6.07 -16.18
CA LYS A 75 -21.12 7.28 -16.16
C LYS A 75 -21.85 7.51 -17.48
N LYS A 76 -21.17 7.34 -18.62
CA LYS A 76 -21.78 7.43 -19.95
C LYS A 76 -22.86 6.35 -20.15
N ASN A 77 -22.59 5.11 -19.75
CA ASN A 77 -23.53 4.00 -19.86
C ASN A 77 -24.78 4.23 -19.01
N ILE A 78 -24.61 4.72 -17.78
CA ILE A 78 -25.75 5.09 -16.92
C ILE A 78 -26.59 6.18 -17.60
N ASN A 79 -25.96 7.21 -18.17
CA ASN A 79 -26.69 8.26 -18.87
C ASN A 79 -27.45 7.72 -20.09
N ASP A 80 -26.87 6.82 -20.89
CA ASP A 80 -27.57 6.16 -22.01
C ASP A 80 -28.81 5.40 -21.54
N VAL A 81 -28.68 4.60 -20.48
CA VAL A 81 -29.79 3.85 -19.88
C VAL A 81 -30.89 4.80 -19.39
N LEU A 82 -30.51 5.89 -18.70
CA LEU A 82 -31.47 6.89 -18.22
C LEU A 82 -32.23 7.56 -19.38
N GLN A 83 -31.57 7.83 -20.51
CA GLN A 83 -32.24 8.40 -21.69
C GLN A 83 -33.23 7.40 -22.31
N LYS A 84 -32.84 6.13 -22.42
CA LYS A 84 -33.75 5.07 -22.89
C LYS A 84 -34.96 4.92 -21.99
N MET A 85 -34.79 4.96 -20.67
CA MET A 85 -35.89 4.93 -19.71
C MET A 85 -36.85 6.12 -19.88
N LYS A 86 -36.32 7.34 -20.10
CA LYS A 86 -37.16 8.51 -20.38
C LYS A 86 -38.04 8.31 -21.62
N ILE A 87 -37.48 7.74 -22.70
CA ILE A 87 -38.22 7.43 -23.92
C ILE A 87 -39.33 6.42 -23.63
N ILE A 88 -39.03 5.34 -22.89
CA ILE A 88 -40.03 4.33 -22.53
C ILE A 88 -41.18 4.96 -21.74
N ILE A 89 -40.87 5.77 -20.72
CA ILE A 89 -41.89 6.47 -19.92
C ILE A 89 -42.73 7.41 -20.79
N ASP A 90 -42.11 8.12 -21.74
CA ASP A 90 -42.83 9.01 -22.65
C ASP A 90 -43.81 8.26 -23.55
N VAL A 91 -43.38 7.12 -24.12
CA VAL A 91 -44.26 6.26 -24.93
C VAL A 91 -45.43 5.73 -24.10
N LEU A 92 -45.17 5.23 -22.90
CA LEU A 92 -46.21 4.70 -22.02
C LEU A 92 -47.23 5.75 -21.58
N ARG A 93 -46.84 7.02 -21.49
CA ARG A 93 -47.77 8.12 -21.16
C ARG A 93 -48.73 8.46 -22.31
N ARG A 94 -48.36 8.13 -23.56
CA ARG A 94 -49.16 8.44 -24.76
C ARG A 94 -50.21 7.36 -25.08
N VAL A 95 -50.17 6.23 -24.39
CA VAL A 95 -51.16 5.13 -24.48
C VAL A 95 -52.24 5.34 -23.43
#